data_AF-A0AAW6XHF7-F1
#
_entry.id   AF-A0AAW6XHF7-F1
#
_cell.length_a   1.000
_cell.length_b   1.000
_cell.length_c   1.000
_cell.angle_alpha   90.00
_cell.angle_beta   90.00
_cell.angle_gamma   90.00
#
_symmetry.space_group_name_H-M   'P 1'
#
loop_
_entity.id
_entity.type
_entity.pdbx_description
1 polymer ?
#
loop_
_entity_poly.entity_id
_entity_poly.type
_entity_poly.pdbx_seq_one_letter_code
_entity_poly.pdbx_strand_id
1 'polypeptide(L)'
;MTKIIINSNGVPDGTETETLLNLVKLMNDLPVHGDKLFDRAQKRIKSMNADPEWRDTIMDFETRMLEREQVGEKKGLKTGALTLVASLKDVGCTSPQILQQLKQKYGNVFSDKQLEEFLKQS
;
A
#
# COMPACT_ATOMS: atom_id res chain seq x y z
N MET A 1 -10.31 21.50 3.47
CA MET A 1 -8.98 21.40 2.83
C MET A 1 -9.06 20.39 1.70
N THR A 2 -8.62 20.73 0.51
CA THR A 2 -8.57 19.80 -0.64
C THR A 2 -7.18 19.16 -0.67
N LYS A 3 -7.12 17.83 -0.62
CA LYS A 3 -5.87 17.07 -0.69
C LYS A 3 -5.68 16.54 -2.10
N ILE A 4 -4.58 16.89 -2.76
CA ILE A 4 -4.22 16.35 -4.07
C ILE A 4 -3.18 15.25 -3.84
N ILE A 5 -3.51 14.02 -4.22
CA ILE A 5 -2.61 12.87 -4.23
C ILE A 5 -2.49 12.44 -5.69
N ILE A 6 -1.28 12.48 -6.24
CA ILE A 6 -1.02 12.00 -7.60
C ILE A 6 -0.28 10.67 -7.45
N ASN A 7 -0.93 9.57 -7.86
CA ASN A 7 -0.32 8.25 -7.91
C ASN A 7 -0.18 7.86 -9.38
N SER A 8 1.05 7.75 -9.88
CA SER A 8 1.35 7.30 -11.23
C SER A 8 2.05 5.95 -11.18
N ASN A 9 1.33 4.89 -11.54
CA ASN A 9 1.89 3.53 -11.71
C ASN A 9 2.33 3.25 -13.16
N GLY A 10 2.36 4.27 -14.03
CA GLY A 10 2.73 4.13 -15.44
C GLY A 10 4.21 4.44 -15.66
N VAL A 11 4.89 3.57 -16.40
CA VAL A 11 6.21 3.87 -16.97
C VAL A 11 5.97 4.53 -18.33
N PRO A 12 6.49 5.74 -18.59
CA PRO A 12 6.31 6.38 -19.88
C PRO A 12 6.86 5.52 -21.02
N ASP A 13 6.10 5.36 -22.10
CA ASP A 13 6.49 4.57 -23.27
C ASP A 13 7.08 5.43 -24.41
N GLY A 14 7.11 6.75 -24.23
CA GLY A 14 7.66 7.72 -25.16
C GLY A 14 6.60 8.35 -26.08
N THR A 15 5.33 7.97 -25.97
CA THR A 15 4.21 8.61 -26.71
C THR A 15 3.59 9.79 -25.96
N GLU A 16 4.02 10.05 -24.74
CA GLU A 16 3.46 11.07 -23.88
C GLU A 16 3.85 12.49 -24.27
N THR A 17 2.96 13.44 -23.97
CA THR A 17 3.26 14.87 -24.08
C THR A 17 4.41 15.26 -23.13
N GLU A 18 5.19 16.25 -23.52
CA GLU A 18 6.24 16.82 -22.68
C GLU A 18 5.72 17.29 -21.32
N THR A 19 4.50 17.84 -21.27
CA THR A 19 3.84 18.23 -20.02
C THR A 19 3.62 17.03 -19.09
N LEU A 20 3.18 15.89 -19.62
CA LEU A 20 2.98 14.69 -18.81
C LEU A 20 4.31 14.11 -18.33
N LEU A 21 5.33 14.09 -19.19
CA LEU A 21 6.69 13.68 -18.81
C LEU A 21 7.27 14.58 -17.71
N ASN A 22 7.03 15.89 -17.80
CA ASN A 22 7.45 16.86 -16.79
C ASN A 22 6.69 16.69 -15.46
N LEU A 23 5.41 16.32 -15.50
CA LEU A 23 4.66 15.95 -14.29
C LEU A 23 5.24 14.71 -13.62
N VAL A 24 5.55 13.66 -14.39
CA VAL A 24 6.19 12.45 -13.87
C VAL A 24 7.56 12.76 -13.26
N LYS A 25 8.38 13.59 -13.91
CA LYS A 25 9.65 14.06 -13.34
C LYS A 25 9.43 14.76 -11.99
N LEU A 26 8.50 15.71 -11.93
CA LEU A 26 8.18 16.44 -10.70
C LEU A 26 7.75 15.52 -9.55
N MET A 27 6.95 14.50 -9.84
CA MET A 27 6.50 13.52 -8.84
C MET A 27 7.64 12.67 -8.27
N ASN A 28 8.69 12.43 -9.06
CA ASN A 28 9.88 11.67 -8.66
C ASN A 28 11.00 12.56 -8.12
N ASP A 29 10.69 13.80 -7.72
CA ASP A 29 11.64 14.81 -7.25
C ASP A 29 12.78 15.12 -8.25
N LEU A 30 12.52 14.88 -9.54
CA LEU A 30 13.44 15.24 -10.62
C LEU A 30 13.20 16.70 -11.06
N PRO A 31 14.28 17.45 -11.34
CA PRO A 31 14.14 18.84 -11.75
C PRO A 31 13.44 18.94 -13.12
N VAL A 32 12.56 19.94 -13.22
CA VAL A 32 11.93 20.35 -14.48
C VAL A 32 12.35 21.79 -14.78
N HIS A 33 12.70 22.07 -16.04
CA HIS A 33 13.16 23.38 -16.47
C HIS A 33 12.39 23.84 -17.71
N GLY A 34 12.32 25.15 -17.91
CA GLY A 34 11.77 25.73 -19.14
C GLY A 34 10.25 25.87 -19.16
N ASP A 35 9.56 25.48 -18.09
CA ASP A 35 8.10 25.61 -17.97
C ASP A 35 7.72 26.38 -16.69
N LYS A 36 7.05 27.53 -16.88
CA LYS A 36 6.65 28.43 -15.78
C LYS A 36 5.70 27.80 -14.77
N LEU A 37 4.85 26.87 -15.19
CA LEU A 37 3.92 26.17 -14.30
C LEU A 37 4.70 25.21 -13.39
N PHE A 38 5.63 24.45 -13.95
CA PHE A 38 6.49 23.55 -13.18
C PHE A 38 7.49 24.30 -12.31
N ASP A 39 8.02 25.44 -12.74
CA ASP A 39 8.85 26.32 -11.91
C ASP A 39 8.08 26.80 -10.67
N ARG A 40 6.81 27.20 -10.86
CA ARG A 40 5.93 27.62 -9.75
C ARG A 40 5.62 26.45 -8.82
N ALA A 41 5.34 25.27 -9.37
CA ALA A 41 5.06 24.07 -8.59
C ALA A 41 6.27 23.67 -7.75
N GLN A 42 7.48 23.60 -8.33
CA GLN A 42 8.71 23.28 -7.62
C GLN A 42 9.02 24.28 -6.51
N LYS A 43 8.86 25.59 -6.75
CA LYS A 43 9.02 26.61 -5.69
C LYS A 43 8.02 26.43 -4.56
N ARG A 44 6.77 26.11 -4.88
CA ARG A 44 5.73 25.88 -3.88
C ARG A 44 6.01 24.63 -3.05
N ILE A 45 6.41 23.52 -3.69
CA ILE A 45 6.82 22.29 -3.00
C ILE A 45 7.98 22.57 -2.04
N LYS A 46 9.03 23.26 -2.49
CA LYS A 46 10.16 23.65 -1.62
C LYS A 46 9.72 24.48 -0.41
N SER A 47 8.84 25.45 -0.62
CA SER A 47 8.29 26.27 0.47
C SER A 47 7.44 25.47 1.44
N MET A 48 6.66 24.50 0.96
CA MET A 48 5.83 23.64 1.81
C MET A 48 6.68 22.63 2.57
N ASN A 49 7.71 22.05 1.96
CA ASN A 49 8.62 21.12 2.63
C ASN A 49 9.49 21.80 3.69
N ALA A 50 9.69 23.12 3.60
CA ALA A 50 10.38 23.90 4.62
C ALA A 50 9.48 24.27 5.81
N ASP A 51 8.16 24.17 5.67
CA ASP A 51 7.18 24.49 6.72
C ASP A 51 7.06 23.31 7.72
N PRO A 52 7.43 23.50 9.01
CA PRO A 52 7.41 22.43 10.00
C PRO A 52 6.01 21.88 10.28
N GLU A 53 4.97 22.73 10.33
CA GLU A 53 3.59 22.26 10.58
C GLU A 53 3.08 21.41 9.42
N TRP A 54 3.46 21.80 8.20
CA TRP A 54 3.13 21.03 7.01
C TRP A 54 3.84 19.67 7.01
N ARG A 55 5.12 19.61 7.39
CA ARG A 55 5.84 18.34 7.51
C ARG A 55 5.19 17.40 8.52
N ASP A 56 4.82 17.90 9.69
CA ASP A 56 4.16 17.09 10.73
C ASP A 56 2.80 16.58 10.24
N THR A 57 2.05 17.42 9.52
CA THR A 57 0.76 17.04 8.91
C THR A 57 0.92 15.93 7.86
N ILE A 58 1.97 15.98 7.05
CA ILE A 58 2.26 14.95 6.05
C ILE A 58 2.68 13.65 6.74
N MET A 59 3.54 13.72 7.75
CA MET A 59 3.98 12.55 8.52
C MET A 59 2.82 11.82 9.22
N ASP A 60 1.90 12.53 9.89
CA ASP A 60 0.70 11.93 10.48
C ASP A 60 -0.11 11.20 9.41
N PHE A 61 -0.29 11.84 8.26
CA PHE A 61 -1.07 11.25 7.20
C PHE A 61 -0.41 10.00 6.60
N GLU A 62 0.88 10.05 6.30
CA GLU A 62 1.65 8.91 5.80
C GLU A 62 1.60 7.75 6.79
N THR A 63 1.77 8.04 8.08
CA THR A 63 1.64 7.04 9.16
C THR A 63 0.26 6.38 9.14
N ARG A 64 -0.81 7.17 9.10
CA ARG A 64 -2.20 6.65 9.06
C ARG A 64 -2.50 5.88 7.78
N MET A 65 -1.88 6.23 6.67
CA MET A 65 -2.01 5.48 5.42
C MET A 65 -1.30 4.13 5.52
N LEU A 66 -0.05 4.10 6.01
CA LEU A 66 0.70 2.87 6.24
C LEU A 66 -0.02 1.94 7.22
N GLU A 67 -0.60 2.47 8.30
CA GLU A 67 -1.41 1.69 9.24
C GLU A 67 -2.63 1.07 8.55
N ARG A 68 -3.33 1.82 7.68
CA ARG A 68 -4.47 1.31 6.93
C ARG A 68 -4.07 0.23 5.93
N GLU A 69 -2.95 0.40 5.24
CA GLU A 69 -2.41 -0.60 4.32
C GLU A 69 -2.08 -1.89 5.06
N GLN A 70 -1.35 -1.81 6.18
CA GLN A 70 -1.06 -2.98 7.02
C GLN A 70 -2.32 -3.67 7.56
N VAL A 71 -3.32 -2.89 8.00
CA VAL A 71 -4.61 -3.43 8.43
C VAL A 71 -5.34 -4.12 7.27
N GLY A 72 -5.33 -3.51 6.09
CA GLY A 72 -5.92 -4.05 4.87
C GLY A 72 -5.26 -5.36 4.45
N GLU A 73 -3.94 -5.40 4.41
CA GLU A 73 -3.15 -6.59 4.10
C GLU A 73 -3.43 -7.71 5.11
N LYS A 74 -3.37 -7.41 6.41
CA LYS A 74 -3.65 -8.40 7.45
C LYS A 74 -5.08 -8.95 7.38
N LYS A 75 -6.07 -8.10 7.04
CA LYS A 75 -7.45 -8.54 6.79
C LYS A 75 -7.53 -9.45 5.55
N GLY A 76 -6.89 -9.07 4.45
CA GLY A 76 -6.85 -9.88 3.23
C GLY A 76 -6.22 -11.25 3.47
N LEU A 77 -5.10 -11.30 4.19
CA LEU A 77 -4.43 -12.56 4.55
C LEU A 77 -5.31 -13.42 5.48
N LYS A 78 -6.01 -12.80 6.45
CA LYS A 78 -6.98 -13.53 7.29
C LYS A 78 -8.12 -14.12 6.44
N THR A 79 -8.69 -13.34 5.53
CA THR A 79 -9.74 -13.84 4.63
C THR A 79 -9.23 -15.00 3.78
N GLY A 80 -8.02 -14.89 3.21
CA GLY A 80 -7.41 -15.96 2.44
C GLY A 80 -7.18 -17.25 3.25
N ALA A 81 -6.75 -17.12 4.52
CA ALA A 81 -6.60 -18.25 5.42
C ALA A 81 -7.95 -18.93 5.72
N LEU A 82 -9.02 -18.17 5.98
CA LEU A 82 -10.36 -18.71 6.20
C LEU A 82 -10.92 -19.41 4.94
N THR A 83 -10.73 -18.82 3.76
CA THR A 83 -11.12 -19.46 2.49
C THR A 83 -10.36 -20.77 2.26
N LEU A 84 -9.07 -20.82 2.60
CA LEU A 84 -8.29 -22.07 2.54
C LEU A 84 -8.85 -23.13 3.50
N VAL A 85 -9.19 -22.75 4.73
CA VAL A 85 -9.82 -23.66 5.70
C VAL A 85 -11.11 -24.23 5.14
N ALA A 86 -12.03 -23.39 4.66
CA ALA A 86 -13.30 -23.82 4.08
C ALA A 86 -13.09 -24.79 2.91
N SER A 87 -12.23 -24.42 1.96
CA SER A 87 -11.94 -25.24 0.78
C SER A 87 -11.36 -26.62 1.15
N LEU A 88 -10.49 -26.68 2.16
CA LEU A 88 -9.90 -27.94 2.61
C LEU A 88 -10.89 -28.80 3.41
N LYS A 89 -11.80 -28.18 4.16
CA LYS A 89 -12.91 -28.90 4.82
C LYS A 89 -13.85 -29.52 3.78
N ASP A 90 -14.19 -28.78 2.73
CA ASP A 90 -15.08 -29.24 1.66
C ASP A 90 -14.55 -30.47 0.91
N VAL A 91 -13.23 -30.60 0.79
CA VAL A 91 -12.57 -31.79 0.20
C VAL A 91 -12.23 -32.88 1.22
N GLY A 92 -12.70 -32.75 2.47
CA GLY A 92 -12.59 -33.77 3.51
C GLY A 92 -11.23 -33.82 4.24
N CYS A 93 -10.40 -32.77 4.17
CA CYS A 93 -9.18 -32.72 4.96
C CYS A 93 -9.46 -32.65 6.46
N THR A 94 -8.63 -33.33 7.24
CA THR A 94 -8.71 -33.30 8.71
C THR A 94 -8.13 -32.01 9.28
N SER A 95 -8.63 -31.61 10.45
CA SER A 95 -8.14 -30.43 11.18
C SER A 95 -6.61 -30.37 11.34
N PRO A 96 -5.89 -31.46 11.67
CA PRO A 96 -4.42 -31.44 11.72
C PRO A 96 -3.75 -31.15 10.36
N GLN A 97 -4.28 -31.71 9.27
CA GLN A 97 -3.75 -31.46 7.91
C GLN A 97 -3.96 -30.00 7.51
N ILE A 98 -5.14 -29.44 7.79
CA ILE A 98 -5.45 -28.03 7.51
C ILE A 98 -4.54 -27.11 8.32
N LEU A 99 -4.34 -27.40 9.60
CA LEU A 99 -3.46 -26.60 10.45
C LEU A 99 -2.00 -26.62 9.96
N GLN A 100 -1.52 -27.77 9.48
CA GLN A 100 -0.19 -27.87 8.87
C GLN A 100 -0.06 -26.99 7.63
N GLN A 101 -1.06 -27.00 6.74
CA GLN A 101 -1.09 -26.15 5.54
C GLN A 101 -1.14 -24.66 5.90
N LEU A 102 -1.93 -24.29 6.91
CA LEU A 102 -1.97 -22.92 7.42
C LEU A 102 -0.61 -22.45 7.95
N LYS A 103 0.07 -23.29 8.75
CA LYS A 103 1.42 -22.97 9.25
C LYS A 103 2.44 -22.81 8.13
N GLN A 104 2.39 -23.66 7.11
CA GLN A 104 3.28 -23.57 5.96
C GLN A 104 3.07 -22.28 5.16
N LYS A 105 1.82 -21.88 4.94
CA LYS A 105 1.49 -20.76 4.05
C LYS A 105 1.46 -19.40 4.76
N TYR A 106 1.12 -19.38 6.05
CA TYR A 106 0.86 -18.14 6.79
C TYR A 106 1.58 -18.06 8.15
N GLY A 107 2.42 -19.03 8.52
CA GLY A 107 3.12 -19.07 9.80
C GLY A 107 4.17 -17.97 10.00
N ASN A 108 4.59 -17.29 8.94
CA ASN A 108 5.43 -16.09 9.00
C ASN A 108 4.64 -14.82 9.34
N VAL A 109 3.30 -14.84 9.21
CA VAL A 109 2.41 -13.68 9.43
C VAL A 109 1.56 -13.85 10.69
N PHE A 110 1.06 -15.06 10.94
CA PHE A 110 0.17 -15.36 12.06
C PHE A 110 0.82 -16.35 13.01
N SER A 111 0.61 -16.13 14.30
CA SER A 111 1.01 -17.09 15.33
C SER A 111 0.19 -18.38 15.26
N ASP A 112 0.75 -19.48 15.77
CA ASP A 112 0.06 -20.77 15.88
C ASP A 112 -1.34 -20.64 16.50
N LYS A 113 -1.48 -19.83 17.56
CA LYS A 113 -2.77 -19.58 18.22
C LYS A 113 -3.80 -18.95 17.28
N GLN A 114 -3.39 -17.99 16.44
CA GLN A 114 -4.29 -17.35 15.49
C GLN A 114 -4.71 -18.32 14.38
N LEU A 115 -3.79 -19.15 13.90
CA LEU A 115 -4.08 -20.16 12.88
C LEU A 115 -5.05 -21.22 13.40
N GLU A 116 -4.89 -21.66 14.66
CA GLU A 116 -5.88 -22.51 15.34
C GLU A 116 -7.24 -21.84 15.49
N GLU A 117 -7.27 -20.53 15.72
CA GLU A 117 -8.50 -19.76 15.80
C GLU A 117 -9.22 -19.69 14.45
N PHE A 118 -8.49 -19.52 13.35
CA PHE A 118 -9.06 -19.51 12.00
C PHE A 118 -9.70 -20.87 11.66
N LEU A 119 -9.07 -21.97 12.07
CA LEU A 119 -9.60 -23.31 11.87
C LEU A 119 -10.96 -23.54 12.58
N LYS A 120 -11.17 -22.86 13.71
CA LYS A 120 -12.41 -22.91 14.51
C LYS A 120 -13.52 -21.96 14.01
N GLN A 121 -13.14 -20.90 13.29
CA GLN A 121 -14.07 -19.85 12.81
C GLN A 121 -14.79 -20.21 11.50
N SER A 122 -14.25 -21.17 10.75
CA SER A 122 -14.83 -21.68 9.50
C SER A 122 -15.45 -23.06 9.71
#